data_AF-A0A2S8IVB3-F1
#
_entry.id   AF-A0A2S8IVB3-F1
#
_cell.length_a   1.000
_cell.length_b   1.000
_cell.length_c   1.000
_cell.angle_alpha   90.00
_cell.angle_beta   90.00
_cell.angle_gamma   90.00
#
_symmetry.space_group_name_H-M   'P 1'
#
loop_
_entity.id
_entity.type
_entity.pdbx_description
1 polymer ?
#
loop_
_entity_poly.entity_id
_entity_poly.type
_entity_poly.pdbx_seq_one_letter_code
_entity_poly.pdbx_strand_id
1 'polypeptide(L)'
;MNTDTLIGLTSQGLLLCLYISLPAIIVSALSGLIVAFLQAITSLQDQTISHSVKLFAVIGTLLLTAGWGGTTILRFALRLLSAAVPT
;
A
#
# COMPACT_ATOMS: atom_id res chain seq x y z
N MET A 1 -3.94 -9.92 29.05
CA MET A 1 -4.32 -8.96 28.00
C MET A 1 -5.77 -8.59 28.22
N ASN A 2 -6.07 -7.32 28.53
CA ASN A 2 -7.44 -6.88 28.76
C ASN A 2 -8.15 -6.65 27.41
N THR A 3 -9.46 -6.83 27.33
CA THR A 3 -10.22 -6.71 26.07
C THR A 3 -10.02 -5.34 25.41
N ASP A 4 -9.88 -4.27 26.21
CA ASP A 4 -9.61 -2.91 25.74
C ASP A 4 -8.27 -2.78 25.02
N THR A 5 -7.24 -3.48 25.51
CA THR A 5 -5.91 -3.50 24.86
C THR A 5 -5.97 -4.21 23.51
N LEU A 6 -6.76 -5.28 23.41
CA LEU A 6 -6.94 -6.03 22.17
C LEU A 6 -7.63 -5.18 21.09
N ILE A 7 -8.67 -4.45 21.47
CA ILE A 7 -9.39 -3.52 20.59
C ILE A 7 -8.48 -2.37 20.15
N GLY A 8 -7.70 -1.81 21.07
CA GLY A 8 -6.74 -0.74 20.77
C GLY A 8 -5.66 -1.15 19.77
N LEU A 9 -5.04 -2.33 19.96
CA LEU A 9 -4.05 -2.85 19.02
C LEU A 9 -4.65 -3.17 17.65
N THR A 10 -5.88 -3.69 17.62
CA THR A 10 -6.59 -4.00 16.36
C THR A 10 -6.87 -2.72 15.55
N SER A 11 -7.39 -1.68 16.21
CA SER A 11 -7.62 -0.38 15.58
C SER A 11 -6.33 0.25 15.04
N GLN A 12 -5.26 0.19 15.83
CA GLN A 12 -3.95 0.69 15.42
C GLN A 12 -3.37 -0.09 14.23
N GLY A 13 -3.57 -1.41 14.19
CA GLY A 13 -3.20 -2.25 13.05
C GLY A 13 -3.99 -1.89 11.78
N LEU A 14 -5.30 -1.64 11.91
CA LEU A 14 -6.15 -1.23 10.80
C LEU A 14 -5.70 0.11 10.22
N LEU A 15 -5.39 1.09 11.08
CA LEU A 15 -4.85 2.38 10.69
C LEU A 15 -3.48 2.27 10.03
N LEU A 16 -2.64 1.34 10.49
CA LEU A 16 -1.35 1.07 9.87
C LEU A 16 -1.51 0.54 8.45
N CYS A 17 -2.41 -0.42 8.25
CA CYS A 17 -2.77 -0.96 6.93
C CYS A 17 -3.33 0.14 6.01
N LEU A 18 -4.13 1.05 6.55
CA LEU A 18 -4.61 2.21 5.79
C LEU A 18 -3.44 3.12 5.38
N TYR A 19 -2.59 3.51 6.33
CA TYR A 19 -1.51 4.46 6.08
C TYR A 19 -0.43 3.93 5.14
N ILE A 20 -0.16 2.62 5.19
CA ILE A 20 0.84 1.98 4.33
C ILE A 20 0.34 1.75 2.90
N SER A 21 -0.96 1.51 2.74
CA SER A 21 -1.58 1.32 1.42
C SER A 21 -1.87 2.64 0.72
N LEU A 22 -2.17 3.71 1.46
CA LEU A 22 -2.48 5.04 0.94
C LEU A 22 -1.47 5.56 -0.10
N PRO A 23 -0.14 5.58 0.12
CA PRO A 23 0.82 6.01 -0.89
C PRO A 23 0.80 5.14 -2.15
N ALA A 24 0.76 3.80 -2.01
CA ALA A 24 0.69 2.89 -3.14
C ALA A 24 -0.61 3.09 -3.96
N ILE A 25 -1.74 3.31 -3.28
CA ILE A 25 -3.04 3.58 -3.91
C ILE A 25 -3.00 4.92 -4.67
N ILE A 26 -2.47 5.98 -4.06
CA ILE A 26 -2.38 7.30 -4.70
C ILE A 26 -1.55 7.22 -5.97
N VAL A 27 -0.36 6.60 -5.92
CA VAL A 27 0.48 6.56 -7.11
C VAL A 27 -0.08 5.61 -8.17
N SER A 28 -0.68 4.48 -7.78
CA SER A 28 -1.41 3.61 -8.70
C SER A 28 -2.61 4.30 -9.37
N ALA A 29 -3.32 5.17 -8.65
CA ALA A 29 -4.45 5.93 -9.19
C ALA A 29 -3.97 7.02 -10.16
N LEU A 30 -2.95 7.79 -9.79
CA LEU A 30 -2.33 8.81 -10.65
C LEU A 30 -1.75 8.21 -11.93
N SER A 31 -0.96 7.14 -11.82
CA SER A 31 -0.37 6.49 -12.99
C SER A 31 -1.44 5.89 -13.89
N GLY A 32 -2.47 5.25 -13.31
CA GLY A 32 -3.61 4.73 -14.06
C GLY A 32 -4.38 5.82 -14.80
N LEU A 33 -4.58 6.98 -14.15
CA LEU A 33 -5.26 8.13 -14.73
C LEU A 33 -4.46 8.71 -15.92
N ILE A 34 -3.15 8.91 -15.75
CA ILE A 34 -2.27 9.42 -16.81
C ILE A 34 -2.30 8.50 -18.04
N VAL A 35 -2.18 7.18 -17.82
CA VAL A 35 -2.21 6.18 -18.89
C VAL A 35 -3.57 6.17 -19.60
N ALA A 36 -4.67 6.21 -18.85
CA ALA A 36 -6.02 6.28 -19.42
C ALA A 36 -6.24 7.54 -20.27
N PHE A 37 -5.68 8.68 -19.84
CA PHE A 37 -5.75 9.94 -20.58
C PHE A 37 -4.97 9.88 -21.90
N LEU A 38 -3.75 9.32 -21.88
CA LEU A 38 -2.94 9.11 -23.07
C LEU A 38 -3.60 8.14 -24.06
N GLN A 39 -4.26 7.10 -23.56
CA GLN A 39 -5.03 6.19 -24.41
C GLN A 39 -6.24 6.88 -25.06
N ALA A 40 -6.93 7.75 -24.33
CA ALA A 40 -8.09 8.48 -24.86
C ALA A 40 -7.69 9.47 -25.96
N ILE A 41 -6.58 10.19 -25.80
CA ILE A 41 -6.10 11.19 -26.78
C ILE A 41 -5.57 10.52 -28.06
N THR A 42 -4.84 9.41 -27.92
CA THR A 42 -4.15 8.77 -29.06
C THR A 42 -5.04 7.79 -29.83
N SER A 43 -6.29 7.58 -29.40
CA SER A 43 -7.25 6.61 -29.95
C SER A 43 -6.73 5.16 -30.13
N LEU A 44 -5.59 4.82 -29.51
CA LEU A 44 -5.04 3.46 -29.43
C LEU A 44 -5.69 2.72 -28.25
N GLN A 45 -6.82 2.05 -28.53
CA GLN A 45 -7.54 1.18 -27.58
C GLN A 45 -6.93 -0.23 -27.46
N ASP A 46 -5.61 -0.36 -27.58
CA ASP A 46 -4.94 -1.65 -27.40
C ASP A 46 -4.72 -1.93 -25.90
N GLN A 47 -5.54 -2.81 -25.33
CA GLN A 47 -5.56 -3.11 -23.89
C GLN A 47 -4.21 -3.65 -23.38
N THR A 48 -3.45 -4.34 -24.23
CA THR A 48 -2.16 -4.96 -23.88
C THR A 48 -1.10 -3.93 -23.48
N ILE A 49 -1.05 -2.80 -24.19
CA ILE A 49 -0.12 -1.70 -23.91
C ILE A 49 -0.52 -1.00 -22.61
N SER A 50 -1.82 -0.72 -22.42
CA SER A 50 -2.35 -0.14 -21.17
C SER A 50 -1.96 -0.96 -19.94
N HIS A 51 -2.17 -2.28 -20.04
CA HIS A 51 -1.98 -3.18 -18.92
C HIS A 51 -0.50 -3.29 -18.53
N SER A 52 0.38 -3.36 -19.53
CA SER A 52 1.83 -3.39 -19.32
C SER A 52 2.34 -2.10 -18.67
N VAL A 53 1.95 -0.92 -19.18
CA VAL A 53 2.39 0.37 -18.61
C VAL A 53 1.87 0.54 -17.18
N LYS A 54 0.62 0.16 -16.92
CA LYS A 54 0.05 0.20 -15.56
C LYS A 54 0.81 -0.72 -14.60
N LEU A 55 1.18 -1.93 -15.04
CA LEU A 55 1.95 -2.89 -14.24
C LEU A 55 3.32 -2.32 -13.84
N PHE A 56 4.09 -1.78 -14.80
CA PHE A 56 5.40 -1.18 -14.50
C PHE A 56 5.30 0.02 -13.57
N ALA A 57 4.29 0.87 -13.75
CA ALA A 57 4.05 1.99 -12.84
C ALA A 57 3.77 1.52 -11.41
N VAL A 58 2.86 0.54 -11.23
CA VAL A 58 2.55 -0.01 -9.91
C VAL A 58 3.79 -0.67 -9.28
N ILE A 59 4.54 -1.48 -10.03
CA ILE A 59 5.78 -2.12 -9.53
C ILE A 59 6.80 -1.06 -9.08
N GLY A 60 7.03 -0.01 -9.88
CA GLY A 60 7.93 1.08 -9.52
C GLY A 60 7.52 1.75 -8.21
N THR A 61 6.22 1.99 -8.02
CA THR A 61 5.70 2.62 -6.79
C THR A 61 5.82 1.74 -5.57
N LEU A 62 5.63 0.42 -5.76
CA LEU A 62 5.79 -0.57 -4.70
C LEU A 62 7.26 -0.64 -4.26
N LEU A 63 8.21 -0.63 -5.20
CA LEU A 63 9.64 -0.60 -4.90
C LEU A 63 10.07 0.66 -4.14
N LEU A 64 9.55 1.83 -4.55
CA LEU A 64 9.83 3.10 -3.85
C LEU A 64 9.26 3.12 -2.42
N THR A 65 8.07 2.52 -2.24
CA THR A 65 7.37 2.52 -0.94
C THR A 65 7.80 1.34 -0.04
N ALA A 66 8.46 0.32 -0.59
CA ALA A 66 8.83 -0.90 0.12
C ALA A 66 9.73 -0.66 1.34
N GLY A 67 10.71 0.22 1.24
CA GLY A 67 11.64 0.50 2.34
C GLY A 67 10.94 1.09 3.57
N TRP A 68 10.10 2.10 3.35
CA TRP A 68 9.35 2.73 4.44
C TRP A 68 8.22 1.83 4.96
N GLY A 69 7.48 1.18 4.06
CA GLY A 69 6.39 0.27 4.45
C GLY A 69 6.88 -0.93 5.27
N GLY A 70 7.95 -1.59 4.82
CA GLY A 70 8.53 -2.73 5.52
C GLY A 70 8.97 -2.40 6.94
N THR A 71 9.66 -1.26 7.15
CA THR A 71 10.07 -0.84 8.51
C THR A 71 8.89 -0.52 9.42
N THR A 72 7.80 0.01 8.86
CA THR A 72 6.58 0.36 9.61
C THR A 72 5.84 -0.89 10.08
N ILE A 73 5.72 -1.91 9.21
CA ILE A 73 5.15 -3.23 9.55
C ILE A 73 6.00 -3.92 10.61
N LEU A 74 7.33 -3.92 10.45
CA LEU A 74 8.25 -4.56 11.39
C LEU A 74 8.11 -3.96 12.81
N ARG A 75 8.02 -2.63 12.92
CA ARG A 75 7.81 -1.95 14.22
C ARG A 75 6.50 -2.36 14.87
N PHE A 76 5.42 -2.50 14.09
CA PHE A 76 4.13 -2.93 14.63
C PHE A 76 4.16 -4.40 15.06
N ALA A 77 4.79 -5.28 14.28
CA ALA A 77 4.98 -6.68 14.63
C ALA A 77 5.79 -6.83 15.93
N LEU A 78 6.86 -6.05 16.12
CA LEU A 78 7.64 -6.02 17.36
C LEU A 78 6.80 -5.54 18.56
N ARG A 79 5.94 -4.53 18.38
CA ARG A 79 5.02 -4.06 19.42
C ARG A 79 4.00 -5.14 19.82
N LEU A 80 3.43 -5.84 18.83
CA LEU A 80 2.55 -6.97 19.07
C LEU A 80 3.25 -8.08 19.85
N LEU A 81 4.47 -8.43 19.44
CA LEU A 81 5.25 -9.47 20.10
C LEU A 81 5.58 -9.09 21.56
N SER A 82 5.97 -7.84 21.82
CA SER A 82 6.21 -7.35 23.19
C SER A 82 4.95 -7.29 24.05
N ALA A 83 3.78 -7.09 23.43
CA ALA A 83 2.51 -7.09 24.16
C ALA A 83 1.98 -8.51 24.43
N ALA A 84 2.38 -9.49 23.60
CA ALA A 84 1.98 -10.89 23.70
C ALA A 84 2.91 -11.72 24.59
N VAL A 85 4.21 -11.42 24.62
CA VAL A 85 5.18 -12.08 25.51
C VAL A 85 5.11 -11.41 26.89
N PRO A 86 4.69 -12.13 27.94
CA PRO A 86 4.72 -11.60 29.29
C PRO A 86 6.18 -11.51 29.76
N THR A 87 6.69 -10.29 29.91
CA THR A 87 7.80 -10.00 30.83
C THR A 87 7.23 -9.41 32.10
#